data_AF-D2VGQ2-F1
#
_entry.id   AF-D2VGQ2-F1
#
_cell.length_a   1.000
_cell.length_b   1.000
_cell.length_c   1.000
_cell.angle_alpha   90.00
_cell.angle_beta   90.00
_cell.angle_gamma   90.00
#
_symmetry.space_group_name_H-M   'P 1'
#
loop_
_entity.id
_entity.type
_entity.pdbx_description
1 polymer ?
#
loop_
_entity_poly.entity_id
_entity_poly.type
_entity_poly.pdbx_seq_one_letter_code
_entity_poly.pdbx_strand_id
1 'polypeptide(L)'
;MMYSPVAAYEQDFKQYEIPEKPSKLTTQYIKQLVNIKDEMEKEILHLNLSLDKLGVGLKGSLLDKDGFPRSDMDLNDVASKRHRIACLQNDFSSLMDTIQNYLFELHEETRANNPNSQVIDIKPFDVESLYNEDEL
;
A
#
# COMPACT_ATOMS: atom_id res chain seq x y z
N MET A 1 -13.10 -7.61 -34.51
CA MET A 1 -13.56 -7.68 -33.11
C MET A 1 -12.51 -8.44 -32.32
N MET A 2 -11.54 -7.74 -31.74
CA MET A 2 -10.60 -8.38 -30.82
C MET A 2 -11.30 -8.45 -29.47
N TYR A 3 -11.56 -9.66 -28.99
CA TYR A 3 -11.95 -9.88 -27.61
C TYR A 3 -10.80 -9.38 -26.73
N SER A 4 -11.02 -8.26 -26.02
CA SER A 4 -10.16 -7.87 -24.91
C SER A 4 -10.52 -8.78 -23.73
N PRO A 5 -9.62 -9.67 -23.27
CA PRO A 5 -9.96 -10.68 -22.26
C PRO A 5 -10.24 -10.14 -20.85
N VAL A 6 -10.08 -8.82 -20.63
CA VAL A 6 -10.11 -8.23 -19.29
C VAL A 6 -11.46 -8.40 -18.59
N ALA A 7 -12.57 -8.38 -19.33
CA ALA A 7 -13.92 -8.41 -18.76
C ALA A 7 -14.36 -9.78 -18.21
N ALA A 8 -13.60 -10.87 -18.42
CA ALA A 8 -14.04 -12.22 -18.05
C ALA A 8 -13.67 -12.63 -16.61
N TYR A 9 -12.82 -11.88 -15.92
CA TYR A 9 -12.29 -12.24 -14.59
C TYR A 9 -12.06 -11.01 -13.70
N GLU A 10 -12.99 -10.04 -13.73
CA GLU A 10 -12.94 -8.94 -12.79
C GLU A 10 -13.36 -9.49 -11.42
N GLN A 11 -12.37 -9.95 -10.64
CA GLN A 11 -12.51 -9.86 -9.19
C GLN A 11 -12.72 -8.38 -8.91
N ASP A 12 -13.93 -8.01 -8.49
CA ASP A 12 -14.32 -6.65 -8.14
C ASP A 12 -13.47 -6.15 -6.97
N PHE A 13 -12.23 -5.80 -7.25
CA PHE A 13 -11.33 -5.22 -6.27
C PHE A 13 -11.84 -3.82 -5.94
N LYS A 14 -11.84 -3.50 -4.65
CA LYS A 14 -12.31 -2.21 -4.17
C LYS A 14 -11.48 -1.08 -4.79
N GLN A 15 -12.08 -0.19 -5.56
CA GLN A 15 -11.38 1.02 -5.99
C GLN A 15 -11.22 1.95 -4.76
N TYR A 16 -9.99 2.32 -4.41
CA TYR A 16 -9.75 3.33 -3.38
C TYR A 16 -9.74 4.70 -4.02
N GLU A 17 -10.73 5.52 -3.71
CA GLU A 17 -10.79 6.91 -4.14
C GLU A 17 -10.14 7.78 -3.07
N ILE A 18 -9.03 8.42 -3.42
CA ILE A 18 -8.39 9.40 -2.55
C ILE A 18 -9.17 10.72 -2.71
N PRO A 19 -9.74 11.28 -1.63
CA PRO A 19 -10.49 12.51 -1.71
C PRO A 19 -9.61 13.68 -2.15
N GLU A 20 -10.13 14.56 -3.01
CA GLU A 20 -9.40 15.74 -3.48
C GLU A 20 -8.93 16.62 -2.31
N LYS A 21 -7.77 17.27 -2.48
CA LYS A 21 -7.20 18.15 -1.46
C LYS A 21 -8.18 19.30 -1.17
N PRO A 22 -8.63 19.50 0.09
CA PRO A 22 -9.50 20.61 0.45
C PRO A 22 -8.75 21.94 0.43
N SER A 23 -9.50 23.05 0.35
CA SER A 23 -8.92 24.41 0.36
C SER A 23 -8.17 24.74 1.65
N LYS A 24 -8.60 24.19 2.78
CA LYS A 24 -7.90 24.28 4.07
C LYS A 24 -7.71 22.89 4.64
N LEU A 25 -6.47 22.56 4.96
CA LEU A 25 -6.13 21.28 5.55
C LEU A 25 -6.62 21.20 7.00
N THR A 26 -7.27 20.09 7.35
CA THR A 26 -7.82 19.85 8.69
C THR A 26 -7.38 18.49 9.18
N THR A 27 -7.18 18.35 10.49
CA THR A 27 -6.83 17.05 11.11
C THR A 27 -7.83 15.94 10.77
N GLN A 28 -9.12 16.27 10.63
CA GLN A 28 -10.16 15.32 10.22
C GLN A 28 -9.89 14.73 8.83
N TYR A 29 -9.44 15.54 7.87
CA TYR A 29 -9.13 15.09 6.52
C TYR A 29 -7.92 14.14 6.52
N ILE A 30 -6.86 14.47 7.26
CA ILE A 30 -5.70 13.57 7.43
C ILE A 30 -6.13 12.24 8.06
N LYS A 31 -7.02 12.27 9.07
CA LYS A 31 -7.58 11.04 9.65
C LYS A 31 -8.34 10.19 8.64
N GLN A 32 -9.05 10.80 7.68
CA GLN A 32 -9.71 10.06 6.60
C GLN A 32 -8.70 9.36 5.70
N LEU A 33 -7.60 10.05 5.32
CA LEU A 33 -6.52 9.44 4.54
C LEU A 33 -5.86 8.27 5.27
N VAL A 34 -5.65 8.40 6.59
CA VAL A 34 -5.12 7.31 7.43
C VAL A 34 -6.07 6.10 7.44
N ASN A 35 -7.39 6.33 7.53
CA ASN A 35 -8.35 5.22 7.47
C ASN A 35 -8.31 4.50 6.12
N ILE A 36 -8.21 5.23 5.01
CA ILE A 36 -8.06 4.65 3.66
C ILE A 36 -6.78 3.81 3.61
N LYS A 37 -5.68 4.38 4.11
CA LYS A 37 -4.38 3.72 4.20
C LYS A 37 -4.46 2.40 5.00
N ASP A 38 -5.16 2.38 6.14
CA ASP A 38 -5.35 1.17 6.95
C ASP A 38 -6.23 0.11 6.25
N GLU A 39 -7.21 0.52 5.44
CA GLU A 39 -8.00 -0.41 4.62
C GLU A 39 -7.16 -1.05 3.52
N MET A 40 -6.32 -0.26 2.84
CA MET A 40 -5.38 -0.77 1.83
C MET A 40 -4.41 -1.80 2.43
N GLU A 41 -3.84 -1.53 3.61
CA GLU A 41 -2.97 -2.48 4.31
C GLU A 41 -3.68 -3.79 4.65
N LYS A 42 -4.94 -3.71 5.12
CA LYS A 42 -5.74 -4.91 5.40
C LYS A 42 -5.99 -5.73 4.14
N GLU A 43 -6.26 -5.09 3.01
CA GLU A 43 -6.44 -5.78 1.73
C GLU A 43 -5.13 -6.44 1.26
N ILE A 44 -4.00 -5.72 1.31
CA ILE A 44 -2.68 -6.27 0.97
C ILE A 44 -2.38 -7.50 1.84
N LEU A 45 -2.63 -7.42 3.15
CA LEU A 45 -2.40 -8.53 4.07
C LEU A 45 -3.31 -9.72 3.74
N HIS A 46 -4.60 -9.47 3.48
CA HIS A 46 -5.55 -10.51 3.12
C HIS A 46 -5.15 -11.24 1.83
N LEU A 47 -4.73 -10.49 0.79
CA LEU A 47 -4.29 -11.08 -0.47
C LEU A 47 -2.99 -11.88 -0.31
N ASN A 48 -2.02 -11.38 0.46
CA ASN A 48 -0.80 -12.13 0.76
C ASN A 48 -1.09 -13.45 1.49
N LEU A 49 -1.93 -13.41 2.54
CA LEU A 49 -2.34 -14.63 3.24
C LEU A 49 -3.04 -15.62 2.31
N SER A 50 -3.84 -15.15 1.33
CA SER A 50 -4.44 -16.03 0.33
C SER A 50 -3.40 -16.69 -0.56
N LEU A 51 -2.33 -15.98 -0.95
CA LEU A 51 -1.26 -16.51 -1.79
C LEU A 51 -0.33 -17.46 -1.02
N ASP A 52 -0.10 -17.19 0.26
CA ASP A 52 0.72 -18.03 1.13
C ASP A 52 0.05 -19.37 1.43
N LYS A 53 -1.28 -19.38 1.59
CA LYS A 53 -2.07 -20.63 1.72
C LYS A 53 -1.93 -21.54 0.49
N LEU A 54 -1.72 -20.96 -0.70
CA LEU A 54 -1.47 -21.69 -1.94
C LEU A 54 0.01 -22.09 -2.10
N GLY A 55 0.90 -21.65 -1.21
CA GLY A 55 2.33 -21.99 -1.23
C GLY A 55 3.13 -21.32 -2.35
N VAL A 56 2.54 -20.37 -3.08
CA VAL A 56 3.24 -19.63 -4.16
C VAL A 56 3.76 -18.28 -3.71
N GLY A 57 3.12 -17.63 -2.72
CA GLY A 57 3.43 -16.26 -2.33
C GLY A 57 3.44 -15.27 -3.52
N LEU A 58 4.21 -14.19 -3.40
CA LEU A 58 4.32 -13.14 -4.43
C LEU A 58 5.26 -13.50 -5.60
N LYS A 59 6.30 -14.29 -5.34
CA LYS A 59 7.38 -14.57 -6.32
C LYS A 59 7.47 -16.03 -6.76
N GLY A 60 6.63 -16.92 -6.23
CA GLY A 60 6.67 -18.34 -6.57
C GLY A 60 6.34 -18.61 -8.03
N SER A 61 6.96 -19.67 -8.57
CA SER A 61 6.76 -20.12 -9.95
C SER A 61 5.31 -20.56 -10.19
N LEU A 62 4.73 -20.07 -11.29
CA LEU A 62 3.43 -20.53 -11.81
C LEU A 62 3.56 -21.75 -12.74
N LEU A 63 4.80 -22.18 -12.97
CA LEU A 63 5.12 -23.32 -13.81
C LEU A 63 5.54 -24.51 -12.93
N ASP A 64 5.27 -25.70 -13.43
CA ASP A 64 5.82 -26.94 -12.89
C ASP A 64 7.26 -27.18 -13.39
N LYS A 65 7.91 -28.24 -12.91
CA LYS A 65 9.30 -28.61 -13.21
C LYS A 65 9.57 -28.79 -14.70
N ASP A 66 8.56 -29.22 -15.45
CA ASP A 66 8.64 -29.44 -16.90
C ASP A 66 8.33 -28.17 -17.71
N GLY A 67 8.06 -27.04 -17.06
CA GLY A 67 7.79 -25.75 -17.72
C GLY A 67 6.35 -25.55 -18.19
N PHE A 68 5.43 -26.44 -17.81
CA PHE A 68 4.00 -26.30 -18.11
C PHE A 68 3.26 -25.50 -17.03
N PRO A 69 2.13 -24.84 -17.36
CA PRO A 69 1.24 -24.21 -16.39
C PRO A 69 0.82 -25.22 -15.32
N ARG A 70 0.93 -24.83 -14.06
CA ARG A 70 0.49 -25.63 -12.92
C ARG A 70 -1.01 -25.92 -12.98
N SER A 71 -1.38 -27.17 -12.75
CA SER A 71 -2.78 -27.65 -12.80
C SER A 71 -3.43 -27.75 -11.42
N ASP A 72 -2.66 -27.63 -10.35
CA ASP A 72 -3.10 -27.68 -8.94
C ASP A 72 -3.81 -26.42 -8.47
N MET A 73 -3.74 -25.32 -9.24
CA MET A 73 -4.23 -24.00 -8.82
C MET A 73 -4.70 -23.16 -10.00
N ASP A 74 -5.58 -22.20 -9.72
CA ASP A 74 -6.02 -21.21 -10.71
C ASP A 74 -4.95 -20.11 -10.88
N LEU A 75 -4.25 -20.17 -12.01
CA LEU A 75 -3.18 -19.23 -12.35
C LEU A 75 -3.70 -17.81 -12.60
N ASN A 76 -4.92 -17.68 -13.11
CA ASN A 76 -5.50 -16.38 -13.41
C ASN A 76 -5.83 -15.65 -12.11
N ASP A 77 -6.42 -16.35 -11.13
CA ASP A 77 -6.66 -15.83 -9.79
C ASP A 77 -5.37 -15.35 -9.13
N VAL A 78 -4.32 -16.17 -9.16
CA VAL A 78 -3.02 -15.81 -8.56
C VAL A 78 -2.36 -14.64 -9.28
N ALA A 79 -2.39 -14.62 -10.62
CA ALA A 79 -1.85 -13.51 -11.39
C ALA A 79 -2.59 -12.20 -11.08
N SER A 80 -3.91 -12.23 -11.02
CA SER A 80 -4.76 -11.07 -10.66
C SER A 80 -4.47 -10.57 -9.25
N LYS A 81 -4.37 -11.47 -8.26
CA LYS A 81 -4.02 -11.10 -6.87
C LYS A 81 -2.63 -10.47 -6.77
N ARG A 82 -1.63 -11.03 -7.46
CA ARG A 82 -0.26 -10.45 -7.49
C ARG A 82 -0.25 -9.08 -8.13
N HIS A 83 -0.96 -8.92 -9.25
CA HIS A 83 -1.09 -7.62 -9.92
C HIS A 83 -1.75 -6.60 -8.99
N ARG A 84 -2.85 -6.99 -8.34
CA ARG A 84 -3.56 -6.15 -7.38
C ARG A 84 -2.67 -5.71 -6.21
N ILE A 85 -1.91 -6.62 -5.62
CA ILE A 85 -0.96 -6.28 -4.54
C ILE A 85 0.06 -5.26 -5.04
N ALA A 86 0.63 -5.44 -6.24
CA ALA A 86 1.60 -4.50 -6.78
C ALA A 86 1.01 -3.10 -6.99
N CYS A 87 -0.22 -3.00 -7.52
CA CYS A 87 -0.93 -1.73 -7.63
C CYS A 87 -1.16 -1.08 -6.25
N LEU A 88 -1.69 -1.85 -5.29
CA LEU A 88 -1.96 -1.35 -3.94
C LEU A 88 -0.69 -0.87 -3.22
N GLN A 89 0.44 -1.56 -3.40
CA GLN A 89 1.71 -1.16 -2.79
C GLN A 89 2.20 0.18 -3.34
N ASN A 90 2.08 0.39 -4.66
CA ASN A 90 2.46 1.65 -5.29
C ASN A 90 1.55 2.79 -4.82
N ASP A 91 0.24 2.56 -4.82
CA ASP A 91 -0.76 3.55 -4.40
C ASP A 91 -0.60 3.90 -2.91
N PHE A 92 -0.33 2.89 -2.08
CA PHE A 92 -0.06 3.07 -0.65
C PHE A 92 1.17 3.93 -0.41
N SER A 93 2.26 3.70 -1.15
CA SER A 93 3.47 4.52 -1.05
C SER A 93 3.17 5.98 -1.39
N SER A 94 2.45 6.22 -2.48
CA SER A 94 2.03 7.57 -2.91
C SER A 94 1.11 8.26 -1.89
N LEU A 95 0.17 7.51 -1.31
CA LEU A 95 -0.74 8.01 -0.27
C LEU A 95 0.04 8.39 1.00
N MET A 96 1.04 7.61 1.39
CA MET A 96 1.88 7.92 2.55
C MET A 96 2.69 9.19 2.36
N ASP A 97 3.31 9.37 1.18
CA ASP A 97 4.03 10.61 0.85
C ASP A 97 3.09 11.83 0.93
N THR A 98 1.85 11.65 0.46
CA THR A 98 0.81 12.69 0.53
C THR A 98 0.42 13.01 1.98
N ILE A 99 0.20 12.00 2.83
CA ILE A 99 -0.10 12.18 4.26
C ILE A 99 1.04 12.92 4.97
N GLN A 100 2.29 12.54 4.69
CA GLN A 100 3.47 13.18 5.27
C GLN A 100 3.52 14.67 4.93
N ASN A 101 3.34 15.03 3.65
CA ASN A 101 3.34 16.43 3.20
C ASN A 101 2.23 17.25 3.86
N TYR A 102 1.04 16.67 3.99
CA TYR A 102 -0.09 17.34 4.65
C TYR A 102 0.14 17.56 6.14
N LEU A 103 0.69 16.55 6.85
CA LEU A 103 1.05 16.75 8.25
C LEU A 103 2.08 17.87 8.41
N PHE A 104 3.08 17.93 7.53
CA PHE A 104 4.08 18.99 7.54
C PHE A 104 3.46 20.38 7.35
N GLU A 105 2.62 20.56 6.31
CA GLU A 105 1.89 21.80 6.04
C GLU A 105 1.05 22.27 7.24
N LEU A 106 0.30 21.36 7.88
CA LEU A 106 -0.53 21.67 9.05
C LEU A 106 0.31 22.10 10.27
N HIS A 107 1.45 21.44 10.48
CA HIS A 107 2.37 21.77 11.56
C HIS A 107 3.08 23.12 11.33
N GLU A 108 3.44 23.44 10.09
CA GLU A 108 3.99 24.74 9.71
C GLU A 108 2.98 25.87 9.92
N GLU A 109 1.73 25.70 9.49
CA GLU A 109 0.65 26.65 9.74
C GLU A 109 0.44 26.89 11.25
N THR A 110 0.46 25.82 12.04
CA THR A 110 0.31 25.92 13.51
C THR A 110 1.48 26.68 14.14
N ARG A 111 2.71 26.46 13.65
CA ARG A 111 3.92 27.17 14.10
C ARG A 111 3.86 28.66 13.79
N ALA A 112 3.45 29.03 12.58
CA ALA A 112 3.30 30.44 12.18
C ALA A 112 2.28 31.18 13.05
N ASN A 113 1.22 30.48 13.49
CA ASN A 113 0.17 31.05 14.33
C ASN A 113 0.49 30.99 15.85
N ASN A 114 1.44 30.17 16.28
CA ASN A 114 1.84 30.05 17.69
C ASN A 114 3.37 29.85 17.86
N PRO A 115 4.14 30.94 18.00
CA PRO A 115 5.61 30.87 18.11
C PRO A 115 6.13 30.25 19.42
N ASN A 116 5.26 29.95 20.39
CA ASN A 116 5.63 29.33 21.68
C ASN A 116 5.37 27.81 21.74
N SER A 117 4.92 27.18 20.66
CA SER A 117 4.76 25.73 20.61
C SER A 117 6.13 25.05 20.57
N GLN A 118 6.55 24.42 21.67
CA GLN A 118 7.78 23.63 21.70
C GLN A 118 7.67 22.45 20.72
N VAL A 119 8.63 22.36 19.81
CA VAL A 119 8.76 21.26 18.87
C VAL A 119 9.28 20.06 19.65
N ILE A 120 8.53 18.97 19.68
CA ILE A 120 9.15 17.68 19.96
C ILE A 120 9.89 17.38 18.66
N ASP A 121 11.22 17.50 18.65
CA ASP A 121 12.03 17.05 17.53
C ASP A 121 11.91 15.53 17.47
N ILE A 122 10.83 15.05 16.84
CA ILE A 122 10.68 13.66 16.49
C ILE A 122 11.72 13.46 15.39
N LYS A 123 12.92 13.02 15.79
CA LYS A 123 13.94 12.60 14.83
C LYS A 123 13.29 11.60 13.88
N PRO A 124 13.58 11.66 12.57
CA PRO A 124 13.19 10.59 11.67
C PRO A 124 13.58 9.26 12.32
N PHE A 125 12.65 8.30 12.30
CA PHE A 125 12.92 6.98 12.84
C PHE A 125 14.01 6.35 11.98
N ASP A 126 15.26 6.42 12.43
CA ASP A 126 16.45 5.94 11.70
C ASP A 126 16.39 4.41 11.58
N VAL A 127 15.75 3.92 10.52
CA VAL A 127 15.60 2.50 10.21
C VAL A 127 16.97 1.81 10.06
N GLU A 128 17.98 2.56 9.59
CA GLU A 128 19.38 2.10 9.41
C GLU A 128 20.04 1.62 10.72
N SER A 129 19.61 2.14 11.87
CA SER A 129 20.16 1.76 13.18
C SER A 129 19.76 0.34 13.64
N LEU A 130 18.71 -0.24 13.04
CA LEU A 130 18.15 -1.54 13.41
C LEU A 130 18.79 -2.72 12.68
N TYR A 131 19.65 -2.46 11.69
CA TYR A 131 20.29 -3.50 10.87
C TYR A 131 21.80 -3.64 11.13
N ASN A 132 22.35 -2.94 12.12
CA ASN A 132 23.76 -3.00 12.49
C ASN A 132 23.96 -3.67 13.86
N GLU A 133 23.54 -4.92 14.03
CA GLU A 133 23.84 -5.71 15.24
C GLU A 133 24.03 -7.19 14.88
N ASP A 134 24.81 -7.54 13.84
CA ASP A 134 25.28 -8.91 13.61
C ASP A 134 26.51 -8.93 12.67
N GLU A 135 27.64 -8.39 13.14
CA GLU A 135 28.96 -8.71 12.57
C GLU A 135 29.94 -9.00 13.71
N LEU A 136 30.06 -10.28 14.07
CA LEU A 136 31.15 -10.84 14.87
C LEU A 136 31.36 -12.32 14.55
#